data_AF-A0A6N4WSM9-F1
#
_entry.id   AF-A0A6N4WSM9-F1
#
_cell.length_a   1.000
_cell.length_b   1.000
_cell.length_c   1.000
_cell.angle_alpha   90.00
_cell.angle_beta   90.00
_cell.angle_gamma   90.00
#
_symmetry.space_group_name_H-M   'P 1'
#
loop_
_entity.id
_entity.type
_entity.pdbx_description
1 polymer ?
#
loop_
_entity_poly.entity_id
_entity_poly.type
_entity_poly.pdbx_seq_one_letter_code
_entity_poly.pdbx_strand_id
1 'polypeptide(L)'
;MPTDEPNSQVPEGVRYARWAGNALGSVLILIGVVALMEGISDGFNIFKSCYFIFFGLVLNIPYRSISDARWKWAYGVLIACSAAFVFVMVISVMYNYMEAAERGERLGVPGLEGTLIFVALLQVPAVLFQRKPNLLD
;
A
#
# COMPACT_ATOMS: atom_id res chain seq x y z
N MET A 1 42.07 -1.81 -22.09
CA MET A 1 41.33 -2.39 -20.95
C MET A 1 39.99 -1.70 -20.90
N PRO A 2 38.86 -2.39 -21.09
CA PRO A 2 37.57 -1.80 -20.78
C PRO A 2 37.44 -1.73 -19.27
N THR A 3 37.12 -0.55 -18.75
CA THR A 3 36.77 -0.35 -17.34
C THR A 3 35.33 -0.83 -17.16
N ASP A 4 35.16 -2.00 -16.56
CA ASP A 4 33.87 -2.47 -16.07
C ASP A 4 33.44 -1.56 -14.91
N GLU A 5 32.73 -0.49 -15.22
CA GLU A 5 32.00 0.28 -14.22
C GLU A 5 30.91 -0.64 -13.63
N PRO A 6 30.83 -0.81 -12.30
CA PRO A 6 29.76 -1.57 -11.71
C PRO A 6 28.48 -0.77 -11.97
N ASN A 7 27.67 -1.24 -12.92
CA ASN A 7 26.34 -0.70 -13.19
C ASN A 7 25.43 -1.01 -11.98
N SER A 8 25.65 -0.30 -10.88
CA SER A 8 24.91 -0.40 -9.63
C SER A 8 23.61 0.39 -9.69
N GLN A 9 23.02 0.53 -10.89
CA GLN A 9 21.77 1.24 -11.07
C GLN A 9 20.65 0.32 -10.62
N VAL A 10 20.09 0.60 -9.44
CA VAL A 10 18.79 0.06 -9.02
C VAL A 10 17.85 0.16 -10.22
N PRO A 11 17.31 -0.97 -10.74
CA PRO A 11 16.53 -0.98 -11.97
C PRO A 11 15.41 0.07 -11.92
N GLU A 12 15.20 0.83 -12.99
CA GLU A 12 14.25 1.94 -12.98
C GLU A 12 12.83 1.52 -12.57
N GLY A 13 12.42 0.30 -12.92
CA GLY A 13 11.13 -0.28 -12.51
C GLY A 13 10.95 -0.33 -10.99
N VAL A 14 12.02 -0.55 -10.24
CA VAL A 14 12.00 -0.55 -8.77
C VAL A 14 11.89 0.88 -8.21
N ARG A 15 12.42 1.88 -8.93
CA ARG A 15 12.24 3.30 -8.60
C ARG A 15 10.80 3.74 -8.84
N TYR A 16 10.20 3.35 -9.96
CA TYR A 16 8.79 3.63 -10.27
C TYR A 16 7.84 2.93 -9.30
N ALA A 17 8.08 1.66 -8.97
CA ALA A 17 7.26 0.91 -8.04
C ALA A 17 7.23 1.54 -6.63
N ARG A 18 8.35 2.14 -6.19
CA ARG A 18 8.42 2.85 -4.92
C ARG A 18 7.76 4.22 -4.97
N TRP A 19 7.90 4.94 -6.08
CA TRP A 19 7.16 6.17 -6.29
C TRP A 19 5.64 5.91 -6.24
N ALA A 20 5.18 4.84 -6.88
CA ALA A 20 3.80 4.37 -6.78
C ALA A 20 3.40 4.02 -5.34
N GLY A 21 4.30 3.45 -4.54
CA GLY A 21 4.08 3.18 -3.11
C GLY A 21 3.94 4.41 -2.25
N ASN A 22 4.80 5.41 -2.46
CA ASN A 22 4.72 6.67 -1.75
C ASN A 22 3.45 7.42 -2.14
N ALA A 23 3.12 7.46 -3.45
CA ALA A 23 1.88 8.04 -3.94
C ALA A 23 0.66 7.34 -3.35
N LEU A 24 0.64 6.00 -3.34
CA LEU A 24 -0.41 5.22 -2.67
C LEU A 24 -0.50 5.58 -1.19
N GLY A 25 0.62 5.64 -0.48
CA GLY A 25 0.63 6.00 0.94
C GLY A 25 0.07 7.40 1.19
N SER A 26 0.41 8.38 0.36
CA SER A 26 -0.15 9.74 0.44
C SER A 26 -1.66 9.75 0.16
N VAL A 27 -2.11 9.00 -0.83
CA VAL A 27 -3.54 8.86 -1.16
C VAL A 27 -4.30 8.22 0.00
N LEU A 28 -3.78 7.15 0.60
CA LEU A 28 -4.40 6.48 1.74
C LEU A 28 -4.48 7.38 2.97
N ILE A 29 -3.42 8.13 3.27
CA ILE A 29 -3.44 9.12 4.36
C ILE A 29 -4.52 10.17 4.09
N LEU A 30 -4.57 10.72 2.87
CA LEU A 30 -5.55 11.75 2.52
C LEU A 30 -6.98 11.22 2.64
N ILE A 31 -7.27 10.03 2.11
CA ILE A 31 -8.58 9.38 2.23
C ILE A 31 -8.94 9.18 3.71
N GLY A 32 -8.02 8.65 4.52
CA GLY A 32 -8.27 8.42 5.94
C GLY A 32 -8.51 9.72 6.73
N VAL A 33 -7.79 10.79 6.42
CA VAL A 33 -7.97 12.09 7.07
C VAL A 33 -9.30 12.73 6.68
N VAL A 34 -9.64 12.72 5.38
CA VAL A 34 -10.94 13.25 4.90
C VAL A 34 -12.10 12.49 5.53
N ALA A 35 -12.01 11.16 5.56
CA ALA A 35 -13.01 10.31 6.19
C ALA A 35 -13.22 10.65 7.69
N LEU A 36 -12.14 10.93 8.43
CA LEU A 36 -12.26 11.38 9.83
C LEU A 36 -12.89 12.79 9.94
N MET A 37 -12.59 13.69 9.00
CA MET A 37 -13.16 15.05 8.98
C MET A 37 -14.65 15.08 8.63
N GLU A 38 -15.12 14.14 7.81
CA GLU A 38 -16.54 13.99 7.47
C GLU A 38 -17.40 13.52 8.67
N GLY A 39 -16.78 13.22 9.82
CA GLY A 39 -17.49 12.93 11.06
C GLY A 39 -18.15 11.56 11.04
N ILE A 40 -17.46 10.55 10.50
CA ILE A 40 -17.99 9.20 10.42
C ILE A 40 -18.21 8.62 11.82
N SER A 41 -19.46 8.23 12.10
CA SER A 41 -19.88 7.63 13.37
C SER A 41 -19.82 6.10 13.39
N ASP A 42 -19.61 5.47 12.23
CA ASP A 42 -19.55 4.01 12.11
C ASP A 42 -18.17 3.46 12.53
N GLY A 43 -18.18 2.45 13.41
CA GLY A 43 -16.97 1.92 14.03
C GLY A 43 -16.02 1.26 13.04
N PHE A 44 -16.54 0.60 12.00
CA PHE A 44 -15.71 -0.02 10.96
C PHE A 44 -15.00 1.05 10.12
N ASN A 45 -15.72 2.10 9.73
CA ASN A 45 -15.13 3.20 8.96
C ASN A 45 -14.08 4.01 9.73
N ILE A 46 -14.26 4.20 11.04
CA ILE A 46 -13.21 4.79 11.91
C ILE A 46 -11.98 3.89 11.91
N PHE A 47 -12.15 2.59 12.14
CA PHE A 47 -11.05 1.62 12.11
C PHE A 47 -10.32 1.63 10.77
N LYS A 48 -11.06 1.58 9.65
CA LYS A 48 -10.53 1.65 8.29
C LYS A 48 -9.72 2.92 8.06
N SER A 49 -10.21 4.07 8.49
CA SER A 49 -9.55 5.37 8.32
C SER A 49 -8.24 5.44 9.10
N CYS A 50 -8.27 5.03 10.37
CA CYS A 50 -7.06 4.92 11.20
C CYS A 50 -6.04 3.95 10.57
N TYR A 51 -6.53 2.82 10.06
CA TYR A 51 -5.71 1.81 9.41
C TYR A 51 -5.08 2.34 8.11
N PHE A 52 -5.80 3.09 7.29
CA PHE A 52 -5.27 3.71 6.06
C PHE A 52 -4.19 4.73 6.34
N ILE A 53 -4.37 5.55 7.39
CA ILE A 53 -3.34 6.51 7.82
C ILE A 53 -2.10 5.74 8.27
N PHE A 54 -2.26 4.75 9.15
CA PHE A 54 -1.15 3.93 9.65
C PHE A 54 -0.41 3.22 8.51
N PHE A 55 -1.14 2.56 7.61
CA PHE A 55 -0.54 1.85 6.49
C PHE A 55 0.14 2.82 5.51
N GLY A 56 -0.46 3.97 5.24
CA GLY A 56 0.14 5.01 4.40
C GLY A 56 1.43 5.59 5.00
N LEU A 57 1.53 5.69 6.33
CA LEU A 57 2.78 6.04 7.02
C LEU A 57 3.83 4.95 6.86
N VAL A 58 3.46 3.68 7.05
CA VAL A 58 4.35 2.52 6.82
C VAL A 58 4.87 2.53 5.38
N LEU A 59 3.99 2.79 4.40
CA LEU A 59 4.36 2.89 2.99
C LEU A 59 5.29 4.05 2.68
N ASN A 60 5.30 5.13 3.45
CA ASN A 60 6.20 6.27 3.25
C ASN A 60 7.55 6.15 3.98
N ILE A 61 7.79 5.06 4.71
CA ILE A 61 9.08 4.84 5.39
C ILE A 61 10.24 4.76 4.37
N PRO A 62 11.36 5.48 4.59
CA PRO A 62 12.54 5.39 3.73
C PRO A 62 13.32 4.08 3.98
N TYR A 63 12.82 2.95 3.47
CA TYR A 63 13.44 1.61 3.63
C TYR A 63 14.90 1.51 3.10
N ARG A 64 15.34 2.47 2.27
CA ARG A 64 16.69 2.54 1.70
C ARG A 64 17.75 2.96 2.73
N SER A 65 17.40 3.78 3.74
CA SER A 65 18.35 4.31 4.72
C SER A 65 18.34 3.56 6.05
N ILE A 66 17.59 2.46 6.17
CA ILE A 66 17.39 1.72 7.41
C ILE A 66 18.43 0.60 7.56
N SER A 67 18.99 0.48 8.78
CA SER A 67 19.89 -0.60 9.22
C SER A 67 19.31 -1.99 8.97
N ASP A 68 20.16 -2.97 8.64
CA ASP A 68 19.75 -4.35 8.28
C ASP A 68 18.82 -5.03 9.28
N ALA A 69 19.04 -4.82 10.59
CA ALA A 69 18.21 -5.41 11.64
C ALA A 69 16.77 -4.85 11.61
N ARG A 70 16.63 -3.53 11.43
CA ARG A 70 15.32 -2.87 11.37
C ARG A 70 14.61 -3.09 10.04
N TRP A 71 15.34 -3.31 8.96
CA TRP A 71 14.75 -3.59 7.65
C TRP A 71 13.94 -4.89 7.65
N LYS A 72 14.45 -5.97 8.23
CA LYS A 72 13.72 -7.26 8.32
C LYS A 72 12.39 -7.09 9.06
N TRP A 73 12.40 -6.36 10.16
CA TRP A 73 11.19 -6.08 10.94
C TRP A 73 10.21 -5.19 10.17
N ALA A 74 10.69 -4.09 9.58
CA ALA A 74 9.85 -3.17 8.81
C ALA A 74 9.27 -3.82 7.53
N TYR A 75 10.02 -4.73 6.91
CA TYR A 75 9.55 -5.55 5.79
C TYR A 75 8.49 -6.57 6.22
N GLY A 76 8.68 -7.22 7.37
CA GLY A 76 7.65 -8.09 7.96
C GLY A 76 6.36 -7.34 8.27
N VAL A 77 6.47 -6.14 8.86
CA VAL A 77 5.33 -5.25 9.10
C VAL A 77 4.65 -4.84 7.79
N LEU A 78 5.42 -4.53 6.75
CA LEU A 78 4.88 -4.19 5.43
C LEU A 78 4.08 -5.36 4.82
N ILE A 79 4.58 -6.59 4.91
CA ILE A 79 3.86 -7.79 4.42
C ILE A 79 2.57 -7.98 5.20
N ALA A 80 2.65 -7.97 6.53
CA ALA A 80 1.49 -8.16 7.40
C ALA A 80 0.44 -7.07 7.15
N CYS A 81 0.86 -5.82 7.02
CA CYS A 81 -0.03 -4.72 6.69
C CYS A 81 -0.60 -4.88 5.28
N SER A 82 0.19 -5.22 4.26
CA SER A 82 -0.33 -5.40 2.90
C SER A 82 -1.36 -6.53 2.82
N ALA A 83 -1.16 -7.62 3.55
CA ALA A 83 -2.14 -8.70 3.66
C ALA A 83 -3.41 -8.23 4.39
N ALA A 84 -3.29 -7.57 5.55
CA ALA A 84 -4.42 -7.01 6.26
C ALA A 84 -5.19 -5.98 5.43
N PHE A 85 -4.50 -5.21 4.57
CA PHE A 85 -5.10 -4.21 3.70
C PHE A 85 -6.07 -4.86 2.72
N VAL A 86 -5.72 -6.02 2.13
CA VAL A 86 -6.65 -6.79 1.28
C VAL A 86 -7.96 -7.08 2.02
N PHE A 87 -7.88 -7.57 3.26
CA PHE A 87 -9.07 -7.88 4.06
C PHE A 87 -9.90 -6.64 4.37
N VAL A 88 -9.27 -5.54 4.78
CA VAL A 88 -9.97 -4.27 5.06
C VAL A 88 -10.70 -3.77 3.82
N MET A 89 -10.07 -3.87 2.64
CA MET A 89 -10.68 -3.47 1.38
C MET A 89 -11.85 -4.38 0.99
N VAL A 90 -11.70 -5.71 1.12
CA VAL A 90 -12.79 -6.67 0.84
C VAL A 90 -13.99 -6.41 1.75
N ILE A 91 -13.77 -6.21 3.05
CA ILE A 91 -14.85 -5.92 3.99
C ILE A 91 -15.51 -4.58 3.64
N SER A 92 -14.73 -3.55 3.33
CA SER A 92 -15.28 -2.25 2.93
C SER A 92 -16.16 -2.33 1.68
N VAL A 93 -15.73 -3.11 0.69
CA VAL A 93 -16.50 -3.34 -0.53
C VAL A 93 -17.82 -4.06 -0.19
N MET A 94 -17.79 -5.03 0.71
CA MET A 94 -18.98 -5.75 1.18
C MET A 94 -19.97 -4.82 1.89
N TYR A 95 -19.51 -3.90 2.74
CA TYR A 95 -20.36 -2.88 3.36
C TYR A 95 -21.03 -1.99 2.29
N ASN A 96 -20.24 -1.47 1.35
CA ASN A 96 -20.77 -0.66 0.24
C ASN A 96 -21.81 -1.42 -0.59
N TYR A 97 -21.61 -2.73 -0.78
CA TYR A 97 -22.57 -3.58 -1.47
C TYR A 97 -23.86 -3.79 -0.71
N MET A 98 -23.80 -3.98 0.60
CA MET A 98 -25.00 -4.12 1.43
C MET A 98 -25.84 -2.84 1.38
N GLU A 99 -25.22 -1.67 1.52
CA GLU A 99 -25.94 -0.40 1.40
C GLU A 99 -26.55 -0.18 0.01
N ALA A 100 -25.82 -0.50 -1.06
CA ALA A 100 -26.34 -0.37 -2.43
C ALA A 100 -27.52 -1.33 -2.68
N ALA A 101 -27.46 -2.55 -2.13
CA ALA A 101 -28.55 -3.51 -2.22
C ALA A 101 -29.80 -3.05 -1.46
N GLU A 102 -29.64 -2.44 -0.27
CA GLU A 102 -30.74 -1.85 0.49
C GLU A 102 -31.38 -0.66 -0.25
N ARG A 103 -30.58 0.14 -0.95
CA ARG A 103 -31.06 1.25 -1.80
C ARG A 103 -31.67 0.79 -3.13
N GLY A 104 -31.63 -0.51 -3.44
CA GLY A 104 -32.11 -1.06 -4.71
C GLY A 104 -31.29 -0.62 -5.93
N GLU A 105 -30.08 -0.10 -5.72
CA GLU A 105 -29.19 0.37 -6.78
C GLU A 105 -28.45 -0.81 -7.43
N ARG A 106 -28.08 -0.66 -8.71
CA ARG A 106 -27.25 -1.67 -9.39
C ARG A 106 -25.87 -1.69 -8.75
N LEU A 107 -25.44 -2.90 -8.37
CA LEU A 107 -24.13 -3.17 -7.78
C LEU A 107 -23.03 -2.77 -8.79
N GLY A 108 -22.32 -1.68 -8.49
CA GLY A 108 -21.14 -1.27 -9.26
C GLY A 108 -19.96 -2.21 -9.00
N VAL A 109 -19.05 -2.34 -9.96
CA VAL A 109 -17.79 -3.08 -9.75
C VAL A 109 -16.84 -2.19 -8.94
N PRO A 110 -16.18 -2.67 -7.87
CA PRO A 110 -15.37 -1.86 -6.97
C PRO A 110 -13.96 -1.72 -7.56
N GLY A 111 -13.89 -0.99 -8.67
CA GLY A 111 -12.68 -0.90 -9.49
C GLY A 111 -11.55 -0.15 -8.78
N LEU A 112 -11.88 0.88 -8.00
CA LEU A 112 -10.90 1.65 -7.25
C LEU A 112 -10.28 0.80 -6.14
N GLU A 113 -11.10 0.09 -5.38
CA GLU A 113 -10.68 -0.75 -4.28
C GLU A 113 -9.76 -1.88 -4.75
N GLY A 114 -10.14 -2.56 -5.84
CA GLY A 114 -9.30 -3.56 -6.47
C GLY A 114 -7.95 -3.00 -6.92
N THR A 115 -7.94 -1.82 -7.54
CA THR A 115 -6.70 -1.17 -7.98
C THR A 115 -5.78 -0.84 -6.80
N LEU A 116 -6.32 -0.30 -5.72
CA LEU A 116 -5.56 0.01 -4.51
C LEU A 116 -4.93 -1.26 -3.91
N ILE A 117 -5.66 -2.39 -3.88
CA ILE A 117 -5.12 -3.67 -3.44
C ILE A 117 -3.92 -4.09 -4.28
N PHE A 118 -4.03 -4.04 -5.61
CA PHE A 118 -2.93 -4.42 -6.49
C PHE A 118 -1.70 -3.55 -6.28
N VAL A 119 -1.88 -2.22 -6.19
CA VAL A 119 -0.76 -1.29 -5.95
C VAL A 119 -0.13 -1.53 -4.58
N ALA A 120 -0.93 -1.85 -3.55
CA ALA A 120 -0.46 -2.16 -2.21
C ALA A 120 0.37 -3.46 -2.19
N LEU A 121 -0.14 -4.54 -2.79
CA LEU A 121 0.55 -5.82 -2.86
C LEU A 121 1.85 -5.72 -3.66
N LEU A 122 1.90 -4.88 -4.70
CA LEU A 122 3.10 -4.62 -5.49
C LEU A 122 4.22 -3.95 -4.66
N GLN A 123 3.90 -3.32 -3.53
CA GLN A 123 4.92 -2.71 -2.65
C GLN A 123 5.81 -3.74 -1.98
N VAL A 124 5.29 -4.93 -1.70
CA VAL A 124 6.07 -6.02 -1.08
C VAL A 124 7.26 -6.42 -1.97
N PRO A 125 7.07 -6.90 -3.22
CA PRO A 125 8.18 -7.23 -4.10
C PRO A 125 9.00 -5.99 -4.47
N ALA A 126 8.38 -4.81 -4.61
CA ALA A 126 9.13 -3.57 -4.90
C ALA A 126 10.18 -3.28 -3.82
N VAL A 127 9.82 -3.35 -2.54
CA VAL A 127 10.74 -3.11 -1.43
C VAL A 127 11.82 -4.20 -1.33
N LEU A 128 11.48 -5.45 -1.66
CA LEU A 128 12.43 -6.57 -1.70
C LEU A 128 13.50 -6.35 -2.78
N PHE A 129 13.08 -6.10 -4.02
CA PHE A 129 13.98 -5.89 -5.15
C PHE A 129 14.82 -4.61 -5.03
N GLN A 130 14.32 -3.61 -4.29
CA GLN A 130 15.06 -2.38 -4.02
C GLN A 130 16.29 -2.59 -3.16
N ARG A 131 16.30 -3.60 -2.29
CA ARG A 131 17.45 -3.94 -1.44
C ARG A 131 18.28 -5.09 -2.00
N LYS A 132 17.67 -6.00 -2.75
CA LYS A 132 18.31 -7.17 -3.37
C LYS A 132 18.09 -7.14 -4.89
N PRO A 133 18.75 -6.21 -5.63
CA PRO A 133 18.59 -6.11 -7.08
C PRO A 133 19.05 -7.39 -7.81
N ASN A 134 20.02 -8.12 -7.24
CA ASN A 134 20.54 -9.38 -7.77
C ASN A 134 19.55 -10.56 -7.76
N LEU A 135 18.29 -10.35 -7.31
CA LEU A 135 17.22 -11.36 -7.44
C LEU A 135 16.46 -11.23 -8.78
N LEU A 136 16.80 -10.23 -9.60
CA LEU A 136 16.21 -10.00 -10.93
C LEU A 136 17.09 -10.50 -12.08
N ASP A 137 18.34 -10.89 -11.79
CA ASP A 137 19.23 -11.63 -12.70
C ASP A 137 18.89 -13.13 -12.68
#